data_AF-G6YBQ2-F1
#
_entry.id   AF-G6YBQ2-F1
#
_cell.length_a   1.000
_cell.length_b   1.000
_cell.length_c   1.000
_cell.angle_alpha   90.00
_cell.angle_beta   90.00
_cell.angle_gamma   90.00
#
_symmetry.space_group_name_H-M   'P 1'
#
loop_
_entity.id
_entity.type
_entity.pdbx_description
1 polymer ?
#
loop_
_entity_poly.entity_id
_entity_poly.type
_entity_poly.pdbx_seq_one_letter_code
_entity_poly.pdbx_strand_id
1 'polypeptide(L)'
;MDPIEKAIRNAFDKGNAEDRAFRERVYRSAFAALDRVLQANPNVTVEVAIKRRKEVQAKITEIESEFLPAVPDIALQTETDAAAPAVEAPTVAAADAAPSPAVVIDGPVQPPASDAPRSRVLPVVPDIMPDAVLPGAPALDSPAILSTESGEAEVAPDRDERRIRGRRLPLTAIFLGVTLLAAAGIGLYFAKQTGVFKTPAQLDTAPPEAPPTVEDDDFTPPAGSPEKSGEDELARDWINVFSPADPTHVATPSDAKAEVMEDDTGSFLRIRSGTSGSAIAFDVGQGVLEKLAGKHAVFDIVARSEEGKETQISVDCNFGELGDCGRKRYAVGNERNEYLFDVQFPDKAPGAAGTIAINSDFDKQGKSVDIYEIRVSIAQ
;
A
#
# COMPACT_ATOMS: atom_id res chain seq x y z
N MET A 1 26.66 -4.38 36.54
CA MET A 1 25.30 -4.84 36.21
C MET A 1 24.43 -3.63 35.98
N ASP A 2 23.72 -3.61 34.86
CA ASP A 2 22.73 -2.57 34.55
C ASP A 2 21.61 -2.61 35.62
N PRO A 3 21.11 -1.46 36.11
CA PRO A 3 19.97 -1.44 37.05
C PRO A 3 18.75 -2.23 36.54
N ILE A 4 18.53 -2.27 35.22
CA ILE A 4 17.41 -2.98 34.58
C ILE A 4 17.66 -4.49 34.57
N GLU A 5 18.87 -4.91 34.23
CA GLU A 5 19.28 -6.32 34.30
C GLU A 5 19.10 -6.87 35.73
N LYS A 6 19.53 -6.09 36.73
CA LYS A 6 19.34 -6.45 38.15
C LYS A 6 17.87 -6.56 38.54
N ALA A 7 17.00 -5.70 37.98
CA ALA A 7 15.56 -5.76 38.23
C ALA A 7 14.92 -7.00 37.61
N ILE A 8 15.32 -7.37 36.38
CA ILE A 8 14.86 -8.59 35.69
C ILE A 8 15.29 -9.83 36.47
N ARG A 9 16.56 -9.94 36.85
CA ARG A 9 17.07 -11.10 37.61
C ARG A 9 16.37 -11.23 38.99
N ASN A 10 16.12 -10.12 39.68
CA ASN A 10 15.37 -10.12 40.95
C ASN A 10 13.89 -10.52 40.74
N ALA A 11 13.27 -10.15 39.62
CA ALA A 11 11.91 -10.60 39.29
C ALA A 11 11.87 -12.10 38.99
N PHE A 12 12.92 -12.65 38.39
CA PHE A 12 13.09 -14.08 38.15
C PHE A 12 13.30 -14.86 39.45
N ASP A 13 14.10 -14.33 40.39
CA ASP A 13 14.29 -14.94 41.72
C ASP A 13 12.98 -15.05 42.53
N LYS A 14 11.99 -14.18 42.23
CA LYS A 14 10.69 -14.12 42.91
C LYS A 14 9.60 -14.95 42.24
N GLY A 15 9.85 -15.53 41.09
CA GLY A 15 8.84 -16.27 40.32
C GLY A 15 9.43 -17.45 39.55
N ASN A 16 8.69 -17.93 38.55
CA ASN A 16 9.12 -19.09 37.77
C ASN A 16 9.83 -18.65 36.48
N ALA A 17 11.15 -18.55 36.54
CA ALA A 17 11.96 -18.18 35.38
C ALA A 17 11.97 -19.26 34.27
N GLU A 18 11.63 -20.51 34.57
CA GLU A 18 11.57 -21.58 33.55
C GLU A 18 10.31 -21.46 32.68
N ASP A 19 9.24 -20.85 33.19
CA ASP A 19 8.01 -20.60 32.44
C ASP A 19 8.18 -19.42 31.46
N ARG A 20 8.06 -19.71 30.17
CA ARG A 20 8.12 -18.72 29.09
C ARG A 20 7.07 -17.61 29.26
N ALA A 21 5.85 -17.94 29.67
CA ALA A 21 4.78 -16.95 29.84
C ALA A 21 5.04 -16.01 31.03
N PHE A 22 5.75 -16.48 32.05
CA PHE A 22 6.24 -15.64 33.13
C PHE A 22 7.38 -14.73 32.66
N ARG A 23 8.37 -15.26 31.94
CA ARG A 23 9.49 -14.45 31.39
C ARG A 23 9.00 -13.33 30.48
N GLU A 24 8.08 -13.62 29.56
CA GLU A 24 7.49 -12.63 28.65
C GLU A 24 6.80 -11.49 29.41
N ARG A 25 6.07 -11.79 30.50
CA ARG A 25 5.44 -10.77 31.35
C ARG A 25 6.48 -9.89 32.06
N VAL A 26 7.56 -10.49 32.56
CA VAL A 26 8.65 -9.74 33.21
C VAL A 26 9.34 -8.82 32.21
N TYR A 27 9.64 -9.28 30.99
CA TYR A 27 10.25 -8.43 29.97
C TYR A 27 9.35 -7.27 29.53
N ARG A 28 8.05 -7.53 29.32
CA ARG A 28 7.08 -6.46 29.04
C ARG A 28 7.06 -5.42 30.16
N SER A 29 7.11 -5.87 31.41
CA SER A 29 7.15 -4.96 32.56
C SER A 29 8.45 -4.12 32.62
N ALA A 30 9.59 -4.72 32.27
CA ALA A 30 10.89 -4.05 32.25
C ALA A 30 10.96 -2.97 31.15
N PHE A 31 10.46 -3.26 29.93
CA PHE A 31 10.36 -2.27 28.86
C PHE A 31 9.41 -1.14 29.21
N ALA A 32 8.24 -1.44 29.78
CA ALA A 32 7.30 -0.40 30.22
C ALA A 32 7.90 0.49 31.32
N ALA A 33 8.72 -0.07 32.22
CA ALA A 33 9.42 0.72 33.23
C ALA A 33 10.51 1.62 32.62
N LEU A 34 11.28 1.10 31.66
CA LEU A 34 12.26 1.91 30.93
C LEU A 34 11.60 3.08 30.21
N ASP A 35 10.48 2.83 29.53
CA ASP A 35 9.81 3.85 28.74
C ASP A 35 9.27 4.98 29.61
N ARG A 36 8.68 4.66 30.77
CA ARG A 36 8.29 5.67 31.76
C ARG A 36 9.45 6.50 32.25
N VAL A 37 10.63 5.89 32.48
CA VAL A 37 11.83 6.61 32.91
C VAL A 37 12.37 7.51 31.79
N LEU A 38 12.34 7.07 30.53
CA LEU A 38 12.75 7.89 29.39
C LEU A 38 11.78 9.06 29.19
N GLN A 39 10.47 8.83 29.30
CA GLN A 39 9.45 9.87 29.18
C GLN A 39 9.51 10.89 30.33
N ALA A 40 9.84 10.45 31.55
CA ALA A 40 10.00 11.32 32.71
C ALA A 40 11.27 12.18 32.68
N ASN A 41 12.24 11.89 31.80
CA ASN A 41 13.50 12.60 31.67
C ASN A 41 13.59 13.34 30.32
N PRO A 42 13.00 14.54 30.18
CA PRO A 42 12.96 15.28 28.92
C PRO A 42 14.34 15.80 28.45
N ASN A 43 15.37 15.71 29.30
CA ASN A 43 16.75 16.06 28.96
C ASN A 43 17.50 14.95 28.20
N VAL A 44 16.88 13.79 27.98
CA VAL A 44 17.45 12.69 27.21
C VAL A 44 17.11 12.92 25.73
N THR A 45 18.13 13.00 24.87
CA THR A 45 17.90 13.14 23.42
C THR A 45 17.31 11.85 22.85
N VAL A 46 16.64 11.95 21.71
CA VAL A 46 15.98 10.82 21.04
C VAL A 46 16.99 9.70 20.74
N GLU A 47 18.22 10.05 20.37
CA GLU A 47 19.30 9.09 20.08
C GLU A 47 19.71 8.31 21.33
N VAL A 48 19.76 8.96 22.50
CA VAL A 48 20.08 8.31 23.78
C VAL A 48 18.93 7.39 24.22
N ALA A 49 17.68 7.79 23.99
CA ALA A 49 16.51 6.96 24.26
C ALA A 49 16.49 5.70 23.38
N ILE A 50 16.78 5.84 22.09
CA ILE A 50 16.90 4.70 21.16
C ILE A 50 18.04 3.78 21.59
N LYS A 51 19.20 4.34 21.92
CA LYS A 51 20.35 3.55 22.39
C LYS A 51 20.02 2.76 23.64
N ARG A 52 19.37 3.37 24.64
CA ARG A 52 18.95 2.71 25.87
C ARG A 52 17.94 1.59 25.62
N ARG A 53 16.97 1.78 24.71
CA ARG A 53 16.02 0.73 24.32
C ARG A 53 16.72 -0.46 23.66
N LYS A 54 17.68 -0.20 22.76
CA LYS A 54 18.49 -1.24 22.11
C LYS A 54 19.39 -2.00 23.09
N GLU A 55 19.99 -1.30 24.06
CA GLU A 55 20.81 -1.91 25.12
C GLU A 55 19.98 -2.89 25.97
N VAL A 56 18.76 -2.52 26.36
CA VAL A 56 17.87 -3.40 27.12
C VAL A 56 17.41 -4.61 26.30
N GLN A 57 17.11 -4.42 25.02
CA GLN A 57 16.76 -5.53 24.12
C GLN A 57 17.91 -6.53 24.00
N ALA A 58 19.15 -6.05 23.80
CA ALA A 58 20.32 -6.91 23.72
C ALA A 58 20.52 -7.72 25.01
N LYS A 59 20.29 -7.10 26.18
CA LYS A 59 20.36 -7.79 27.48
C LYS A 59 19.28 -8.83 27.69
N ILE A 60 18.06 -8.57 27.22
CA ILE A 60 16.98 -9.56 27.28
C ILE A 60 17.31 -10.76 26.39
N THR A 61 17.87 -10.55 25.19
CA THR A 61 18.31 -11.65 24.32
C THR A 61 19.44 -12.46 24.96
N GLU A 62 20.41 -11.80 25.60
CA GLU A 62 21.49 -12.45 26.35
C GLU A 62 20.92 -13.33 27.48
N ILE A 63 19.97 -12.80 28.27
CA ILE A 63 19.31 -13.55 29.33
C ILE A 63 18.48 -14.71 28.77
N GLU A 64 17.71 -14.54 27.69
CA GLU A 64 16.95 -15.63 27.06
C GLU A 64 17.85 -16.75 26.54
N SER A 65 19.06 -16.43 26.07
CA SER A 65 20.03 -17.47 25.67
C SER A 65 20.50 -18.34 26.83
N GLU A 66 20.41 -17.87 28.08
CA GLU A 66 20.67 -18.67 29.29
C GLU A 66 19.54 -19.69 29.55
N PHE A 67 18.32 -19.44 29.06
CA PHE A 67 17.12 -20.28 29.28
C PHE A 67 16.77 -21.19 28.09
N LEU A 68 17.39 -20.99 26.94
CA LEU A 68 17.26 -21.90 25.80
C LEU A 68 18.25 -23.06 25.97
N PRO A 69 17.82 -24.33 25.93
CA PRO A 69 18.75 -25.44 25.90
C PRO A 69 19.60 -25.33 24.64
N ALA A 70 20.93 -25.42 24.78
CA ALA A 70 21.85 -25.43 23.66
C ALA A 70 21.50 -26.59 22.72
N VAL A 71 20.78 -26.30 21.64
CA VAL A 71 20.74 -27.18 20.48
C VAL A 71 22.16 -27.14 19.91
N PRO A 72 22.87 -28.28 19.81
CA PRO A 72 24.22 -28.26 19.27
C PRO A 72 24.19 -27.65 17.88
N ASP A 73 25.01 -26.62 17.68
CA ASP A 73 25.34 -26.08 16.37
C ASP A 73 25.62 -27.24 15.43
N ILE A 74 24.74 -27.47 14.45
CA ILE A 74 25.12 -28.25 13.28
C ILE A 74 26.06 -27.36 12.50
N ALA A 75 27.33 -27.44 12.91
CA ALA A 75 28.44 -26.82 12.23
C ALA A 75 28.42 -27.26 10.76
N LEU A 76 28.48 -26.26 9.89
CA LEU A 76 29.00 -26.33 8.53
C LEU A 76 30.16 -27.33 8.45
N GLN A 77 29.93 -28.53 7.91
CA GLN A 77 31.00 -29.45 7.57
C GLN A 77 31.50 -29.15 6.16
N THR A 78 32.52 -28.29 6.14
CA THR A 78 33.54 -28.24 5.10
C THR A 78 34.63 -29.25 5.48
N GLU A 79 35.33 -29.80 4.48
CA GLU A 79 36.57 -30.61 4.53
C GLU A 79 36.47 -32.15 4.41
N THR A 80 36.72 -32.63 3.19
CA THR A 80 37.93 -33.40 2.74
C THR A 80 38.51 -34.55 3.60
N ASP A 81 38.60 -35.71 2.92
CA ASP A 81 39.49 -36.90 3.02
C ASP A 81 39.62 -37.74 4.31
N ALA A 82 39.27 -39.04 4.21
CA ALA A 82 40.21 -40.19 4.37
C ALA A 82 39.54 -41.60 4.36
N ALA A 83 39.85 -42.38 3.31
CA ALA A 83 40.10 -43.84 3.17
C ALA A 83 39.38 -44.98 3.98
N ALA A 84 38.66 -45.85 3.23
CA ALA A 84 38.71 -47.36 3.09
C ALA A 84 38.49 -48.31 4.31
N PRO A 85 37.89 -49.54 4.17
CA PRO A 85 38.24 -50.60 3.19
C PRO A 85 37.10 -51.49 2.61
N ALA A 86 37.50 -52.39 1.70
CA ALA A 86 36.71 -53.25 0.81
C ALA A 86 36.31 -54.63 1.36
N VAL A 87 35.18 -55.21 0.89
CA VAL A 87 34.88 -56.66 0.93
C VAL A 87 34.03 -57.13 -0.29
N GLU A 88 34.58 -58.12 -0.98
CA GLU A 88 34.11 -59.19 -1.91
C GLU A 88 32.78 -59.15 -2.71
N ALA A 89 32.92 -59.54 -4.00
CA ALA A 89 31.86 -59.99 -4.92
C ALA A 89 31.64 -61.52 -4.84
N PRO A 90 30.51 -62.06 -5.35
CA PRO A 90 30.59 -62.79 -6.64
C PRO A 90 29.35 -62.66 -7.59
N THR A 91 29.64 -62.42 -8.89
CA THR A 91 29.22 -63.14 -10.16
C THR A 91 27.86 -63.85 -10.29
N VAL A 92 27.07 -63.90 -11.39
CA VAL A 92 26.95 -63.32 -12.77
C VAL A 92 25.50 -63.62 -13.25
N ALA A 93 24.89 -62.80 -14.13
CA ALA A 93 24.32 -63.22 -15.43
C ALA A 93 23.60 -62.05 -16.14
N ALA A 94 23.88 -61.88 -17.43
CA ALA A 94 23.59 -60.71 -18.25
C ALA A 94 22.40 -60.86 -19.20
N ALA A 95 21.73 -59.73 -19.48
CA ALA A 95 21.23 -59.19 -20.77
C ALA A 95 20.23 -58.08 -20.41
N ASP A 96 20.32 -56.82 -20.86
CA ASP A 96 20.48 -56.32 -22.23
C ASP A 96 20.95 -54.83 -22.17
N ALA A 97 21.68 -54.38 -23.18
CA ALA A 97 22.39 -53.09 -23.20
C ALA A 97 21.69 -52.02 -24.03
N ALA A 98 21.57 -50.80 -23.50
CA ALA A 98 21.46 -49.56 -24.27
C ALA A 98 22.19 -48.41 -23.54
N PRO A 99 23.06 -47.64 -24.22
CA PRO A 99 23.95 -46.67 -23.58
C PRO A 99 23.32 -45.27 -23.43
N SER A 100 23.64 -44.63 -22.30
CA SER A 100 23.51 -43.18 -22.12
C SER A 100 24.75 -42.46 -22.67
N PRO A 101 24.65 -41.32 -23.37
CA PRO A 101 25.81 -40.49 -23.65
C PRO A 101 26.01 -39.42 -22.57
N ALA A 102 27.28 -39.29 -22.17
CA ALA A 102 27.79 -38.23 -21.32
C ALA A 102 27.91 -36.90 -22.09
N VAL A 103 27.64 -35.81 -21.37
CA VAL A 103 27.86 -34.43 -21.81
C VAL A 103 29.35 -34.09 -21.61
N VAL A 104 29.99 -33.61 -22.67
CA VAL A 104 31.32 -32.98 -22.65
C VAL A 104 31.16 -31.52 -23.10
N ILE A 105 31.68 -30.61 -22.29
CA ILE A 105 31.78 -29.17 -22.55
C ILE A 105 33.11 -28.91 -23.26
N ASP A 106 33.09 -28.21 -24.40
CA ASP A 106 34.21 -27.39 -24.84
C ASP A 106 33.70 -26.15 -25.61
N GLY A 107 34.46 -25.06 -25.54
CA GLY A 107 34.03 -23.68 -25.79
C GLY A 107 33.91 -23.22 -27.27
N PRO A 108 34.21 -21.93 -27.56
CA PRO A 108 33.25 -20.93 -28.02
C PRO A 108 33.20 -20.76 -29.55
N VAL A 109 32.04 -20.40 -30.11
CA VAL A 109 31.86 -20.17 -31.56
C VAL A 109 31.31 -18.77 -31.86
N GLN A 110 32.13 -18.03 -32.61
CA GLN A 110 31.93 -16.77 -33.33
C GLN A 110 30.91 -16.94 -34.49
N PRO A 111 30.16 -15.89 -34.89
CA PRO A 111 28.99 -16.02 -35.77
C PRO A 111 29.32 -16.06 -37.26
N PRO A 112 28.48 -16.69 -38.11
CA PRO A 112 28.57 -16.54 -39.56
C PRO A 112 27.83 -15.28 -40.05
N ALA A 113 28.52 -14.56 -40.94
CA ALA A 113 28.01 -13.46 -41.73
C ALA A 113 27.37 -13.96 -43.04
N SER A 114 26.22 -13.39 -43.42
CA SER A 114 25.92 -13.03 -44.81
C SER A 114 24.82 -11.96 -44.88
N ASP A 115 25.11 -10.98 -45.73
CA ASP A 115 24.47 -9.70 -46.00
C ASP A 115 23.03 -9.77 -46.54
N ALA A 116 22.13 -8.90 -46.04
CA ALA A 116 21.74 -7.63 -46.70
C ALA A 116 20.47 -7.01 -46.03
N PRO A 117 20.31 -5.67 -46.02
CA PRO A 117 19.56 -4.97 -44.98
C PRO A 117 18.11 -4.64 -45.39
N ARG A 118 17.16 -4.82 -44.46
CA ARG A 118 15.85 -4.14 -44.51
C ARG A 118 15.71 -3.21 -43.31
N SER A 119 15.43 -1.97 -43.66
CA SER A 119 15.42 -0.77 -42.86
C SER A 119 14.43 -0.81 -41.70
N ARG A 120 14.86 -0.16 -40.62
CA ARG A 120 14.18 0.18 -39.39
C ARG A 120 12.91 1.00 -39.67
N VAL A 121 11.83 0.71 -38.95
CA VAL A 121 10.66 1.58 -38.80
C VAL A 121 10.59 1.98 -37.33
N LEU A 122 10.84 3.25 -37.05
CA LEU A 122 10.46 3.94 -35.81
C LEU A 122 9.11 4.62 -36.04
N PRO A 123 8.21 4.68 -35.06
CA PRO A 123 7.01 5.51 -35.16
C PRO A 123 7.39 6.98 -34.92
N VAL A 124 7.21 7.80 -35.95
CA VAL A 124 7.33 9.27 -35.88
C VAL A 124 5.92 9.88 -35.89
N VAL A 125 5.70 10.79 -34.94
CA VAL A 125 4.51 11.62 -34.77
C VAL A 125 4.36 12.57 -35.98
N PRO A 126 3.15 12.78 -36.55
CA PRO A 126 2.98 13.76 -37.61
C PRO A 126 2.94 15.18 -37.03
N ASP A 127 4.04 15.91 -37.19
CA ASP A 127 4.04 17.37 -37.10
C ASP A 127 3.36 17.96 -38.34
N ILE A 128 2.34 18.77 -38.07
CA ILE A 128 1.69 19.66 -39.02
C ILE A 128 2.64 20.82 -39.28
N MET A 129 3.16 20.93 -40.50
CA MET A 129 3.71 22.16 -41.05
C MET A 129 3.05 22.41 -42.41
N PRO A 130 2.43 23.60 -42.62
CA PRO A 130 2.04 24.05 -43.94
C PRO A 130 3.27 24.67 -44.61
N ASP A 131 3.59 24.22 -45.82
CA ASP A 131 3.95 25.08 -46.95
C ASP A 131 4.69 24.28 -48.02
N ALA A 132 4.00 24.05 -49.13
CA ALA A 132 4.62 23.98 -50.45
C ALA A 132 3.53 24.18 -51.51
N VAL A 133 3.61 25.33 -52.14
CA VAL A 133 2.97 25.71 -53.39
C VAL A 133 3.33 24.68 -54.48
N LEU A 134 2.33 24.22 -55.23
CA LEU A 134 2.47 23.59 -56.55
C LEU A 134 1.50 24.25 -57.56
N PRO A 135 1.81 24.17 -58.87
CA PRO A 135 1.57 25.22 -59.85
C PRO A 135 0.35 24.95 -60.74
N GLY A 136 -0.27 26.01 -61.25
CA GLY A 136 -1.24 25.92 -62.33
C GLY A 136 -2.54 26.69 -62.09
N ALA A 137 -2.49 28.02 -62.21
CA ALA A 137 -3.66 28.84 -62.46
C ALA A 137 -3.25 30.07 -63.30
N PRO A 138 -4.03 30.47 -64.32
CA PRO A 138 -3.65 31.55 -65.22
C PRO A 138 -3.82 32.94 -64.59
N ALA A 139 -2.98 33.85 -65.07
CA ALA A 139 -2.73 35.20 -64.61
C ALA A 139 -3.93 36.16 -64.68
N LEU A 140 -3.99 37.11 -63.73
CA LEU A 140 -4.50 38.47 -63.95
C LEU A 140 -3.71 39.49 -63.08
N ASP A 141 -2.92 40.30 -63.78
CA ASP A 141 -2.41 41.65 -63.51
C ASP A 141 -2.12 42.14 -62.08
N SER A 142 -0.83 42.27 -61.79
CA SER A 142 -0.27 43.28 -60.86
C SER A 142 -0.03 44.61 -61.60
N PRO A 143 0.07 45.72 -60.87
CA PRO A 143 1.24 46.58 -61.04
C PRO A 143 2.10 46.59 -59.78
N ALA A 144 3.39 46.38 -60.03
CA ALA A 144 4.47 46.44 -59.07
C ALA A 144 4.73 47.87 -58.58
N ILE A 145 5.07 48.05 -57.30
CA ILE A 145 6.10 49.01 -56.85
C ILE A 145 6.75 48.52 -55.53
N LEU A 146 8.05 48.21 -55.64
CA LEU A 146 9.18 48.40 -54.72
C LEU A 146 8.95 48.38 -53.20
N SER A 147 9.73 47.56 -52.49
CA SER A 147 10.13 47.85 -51.11
C SER A 147 11.62 47.55 -50.95
N THR A 148 12.38 48.63 -50.80
CA THR A 148 13.76 48.66 -50.34
C THR A 148 13.73 48.91 -48.83
N GLU A 149 14.51 48.12 -48.10
CA GLU A 149 15.19 48.37 -46.81
C GLU A 149 14.63 49.35 -45.76
N SER A 150 14.57 48.79 -44.53
CA SER A 150 15.00 49.35 -43.23
C SER A 150 14.45 50.68 -42.71
N GLY A 151 13.97 50.66 -41.46
CA GLY A 151 13.80 51.87 -40.63
C GLY A 151 12.77 51.70 -39.51
N GLU A 152 13.26 51.67 -38.27
CA GLU A 152 12.49 51.88 -37.04
C GLU A 152 11.58 53.11 -37.13
N ALA A 153 10.31 52.95 -36.74
CA ALA A 153 9.44 54.05 -36.35
C ALA A 153 8.40 53.54 -35.34
N GLU A 154 8.62 53.93 -34.09
CA GLU A 154 7.69 53.80 -32.97
C GLU A 154 6.42 54.64 -33.25
N VAL A 155 5.26 53.99 -33.35
CA VAL A 155 3.96 54.66 -33.54
C VAL A 155 3.13 54.47 -32.27
N ALA A 156 3.06 55.54 -31.46
CA ALA A 156 2.07 55.64 -30.40
C ALA A 156 0.69 55.98 -31.00
N PRO A 157 -0.40 55.28 -30.64
CA PRO A 157 -1.72 55.62 -31.12
C PRO A 157 -2.29 56.80 -30.33
N ASP A 158 -2.45 57.94 -31.01
CA ASP A 158 -3.26 59.07 -30.55
C ASP A 158 -4.74 58.65 -30.56
N ARG A 159 -5.26 58.30 -29.37
CA ARG A 159 -6.66 57.89 -29.19
C ARG A 159 -7.39 58.95 -28.37
N ASP A 160 -8.13 59.78 -29.10
CA ASP A 160 -8.94 60.87 -28.59
C ASP A 160 -10.09 60.35 -27.68
N GLU A 161 -9.92 60.41 -26.36
CA GLU A 161 -10.83 59.80 -25.36
C GLU A 161 -12.21 60.48 -25.22
N ARG A 162 -12.43 61.61 -25.88
CA ARG A 162 -13.58 62.48 -25.57
C ARG A 162 -14.91 62.06 -26.19
N ARG A 163 -14.98 60.97 -26.97
CA ARG A 163 -16.22 60.54 -27.65
C ARG A 163 -17.00 59.40 -26.96
N ILE A 164 -16.57 58.91 -25.79
CA ILE A 164 -17.27 57.81 -25.08
C ILE A 164 -18.02 58.29 -23.81
N ARG A 165 -18.62 59.49 -23.84
CA ARG A 165 -19.65 59.88 -22.85
C ARG A 165 -21.03 59.92 -23.49
N GLY A 166 -21.40 58.82 -24.14
CA GLY A 166 -22.79 58.49 -24.41
C GLY A 166 -23.41 57.86 -23.17
N ARG A 167 -24.37 58.54 -22.56
CA ARG A 167 -25.11 58.11 -21.36
C ARG A 167 -25.86 56.79 -21.61
N ARG A 168 -25.23 55.64 -21.35
CA ARG A 168 -25.86 54.31 -21.36
C ARG A 168 -26.35 53.97 -19.95
N LEU A 169 -27.61 54.30 -19.66
CA LEU A 169 -28.41 53.67 -18.60
C LEU A 169 -29.04 52.38 -19.16
N PRO A 170 -29.56 51.44 -18.36
CA PRO A 170 -29.06 50.85 -17.13
C PRO A 170 -29.11 49.30 -17.23
N LEU A 171 -28.87 48.71 -18.41
CA LEU A 171 -29.07 47.26 -18.61
C LEU A 171 -28.11 46.40 -17.78
N THR A 172 -26.87 46.84 -17.57
CA THR A 172 -25.93 46.18 -16.65
C THR A 172 -26.37 46.29 -15.20
N ALA A 173 -26.94 47.43 -14.80
CA ALA A 173 -27.50 47.61 -13.46
C ALA A 173 -28.76 46.74 -13.24
N ILE A 174 -29.60 46.57 -14.28
CA ILE A 174 -30.75 45.67 -14.24
C ILE A 174 -30.28 44.21 -14.13
N PHE A 175 -29.31 43.80 -14.95
CA PHE A 175 -28.78 42.43 -14.93
C PHE A 175 -28.14 42.09 -13.58
N LEU A 176 -27.38 43.03 -13.02
CA LEU A 176 -26.77 42.87 -11.70
C LEU A 176 -27.83 42.84 -10.59
N GLY A 177 -28.88 43.68 -10.71
CA GLY A 177 -30.03 43.65 -9.79
C GLY A 177 -30.79 42.32 -9.81
N VAL A 178 -31.08 41.78 -11.01
CA VAL A 178 -31.76 40.48 -11.16
C VAL A 178 -30.90 39.34 -10.63
N THR A 179 -29.59 39.38 -10.88
CA THR A 179 -28.65 38.35 -10.40
C THR A 179 -28.55 38.35 -8.87
N LEU A 180 -28.49 39.53 -8.25
CA LEU A 180 -28.52 39.65 -6.79
C LEU A 180 -29.85 39.18 -6.19
N LEU A 181 -30.98 39.46 -6.85
CA LEU A 181 -32.29 38.95 -6.43
C LEU A 181 -32.36 37.42 -6.52
N ALA A 182 -31.84 36.82 -7.58
CA ALA A 182 -31.79 35.37 -7.74
C ALA A 182 -30.90 34.72 -6.67
N ALA A 183 -29.71 35.29 -6.40
CA ALA A 183 -28.81 34.80 -5.35
C ALA A 183 -29.45 34.91 -3.96
N ALA A 184 -30.15 36.02 -3.66
CA ALA A 184 -30.90 36.18 -2.41
C ALA A 184 -32.05 35.17 -2.29
N GLY A 185 -32.77 34.90 -3.38
CA GLY A 185 -33.82 33.89 -3.41
C GLY A 185 -33.29 32.47 -3.16
N ILE A 186 -32.18 32.11 -3.78
CA ILE A 186 -31.49 30.82 -3.56
C ILE A 186 -31.00 30.74 -2.11
N GLY A 187 -30.38 31.79 -1.59
CA GLY A 187 -29.92 31.86 -0.20
C GLY A 187 -31.05 31.69 0.81
N LEU A 188 -32.20 32.35 0.61
CA LEU A 188 -33.39 32.20 1.46
C LEU A 188 -34.01 30.80 1.37
N TYR A 189 -34.04 30.21 0.17
CA TYR A 189 -34.53 28.84 -0.03
C TYR A 189 -33.64 27.81 0.70
N PHE A 190 -32.32 27.93 0.55
CA PHE A 190 -31.37 27.09 1.28
C PHE A 190 -31.47 27.29 2.80
N ALA A 191 -31.58 28.53 3.29
CA ALA A 191 -31.73 28.80 4.72
C ALA A 191 -33.01 28.19 5.34
N LYS A 192 -34.08 28.07 4.55
CA LYS A 192 -35.30 27.35 4.95
C LYS A 192 -35.07 25.83 5.04
N GLN A 193 -34.26 25.25 4.15
CA GLN A 193 -33.94 23.81 4.15
C GLN A 193 -32.90 23.42 5.21
N THR A 194 -31.88 24.23 5.44
CA THR A 194 -30.74 23.89 6.32
C THR A 194 -31.00 24.16 7.80
N GLY A 195 -32.18 24.69 8.16
CA GLY A 195 -32.56 24.87 9.56
C GLY A 195 -31.75 25.94 10.31
N VAL A 196 -31.08 26.85 9.58
CA VAL A 196 -30.22 27.92 10.13
C VAL A 196 -30.96 28.87 11.08
N PHE A 197 -32.29 28.90 11.04
CA PHE A 197 -33.11 29.70 11.96
C PHE A 197 -33.53 28.97 13.24
N LYS A 198 -33.09 27.72 13.47
CA LYS A 198 -33.32 27.03 14.75
C LYS A 198 -32.40 27.65 15.81
N THR A 199 -32.99 28.17 16.88
CA THR A 199 -32.23 28.67 18.04
C THR A 199 -31.43 27.53 18.70
N PRO A 200 -30.30 27.79 19.37
CA PRO A 200 -29.50 26.76 20.04
C PRO A 200 -30.34 25.87 20.98
N ALA A 201 -31.36 26.42 21.65
CA ALA A 201 -32.30 25.67 22.49
C ALA A 201 -33.27 24.72 21.73
N GLN A 202 -33.34 24.78 20.40
CA GLN A 202 -34.12 23.84 19.56
C GLN A 202 -33.24 22.81 18.86
N LEU A 203 -31.92 23.03 18.84
CA LEU A 203 -30.91 22.05 18.44
C LEU A 203 -30.43 21.22 19.64
N ASP A 204 -30.68 21.71 20.85
CA ASP A 204 -30.44 21.02 22.11
C ASP A 204 -31.60 20.05 22.41
N THR A 205 -31.54 18.86 21.82
CA THR A 205 -32.39 17.72 22.19
C THR A 205 -31.74 16.90 23.31
N ALA A 206 -31.04 17.54 24.24
CA ALA A 206 -30.64 16.91 25.49
C ALA A 206 -31.85 16.87 26.44
N PRO A 207 -32.14 15.72 27.09
CA PRO A 207 -33.08 15.68 28.21
C PRO A 207 -32.63 16.64 29.32
N PRO A 208 -33.55 17.21 30.12
CA PRO A 208 -33.20 18.21 31.13
C PRO A 208 -32.22 17.62 32.14
N GLU A 209 -31.05 18.23 32.24
CA GLU A 209 -30.06 17.94 33.28
C GLU A 209 -30.65 18.33 34.65
N ALA A 210 -31.02 17.33 35.44
CA ALA A 210 -31.37 17.53 36.84
C ALA A 210 -30.08 17.82 37.64
N PRO A 211 -30.11 18.73 38.63
CA PRO A 211 -28.93 19.04 39.43
C PRO A 211 -28.41 17.79 40.16
N PRO A 212 -27.09 17.66 40.36
CA PRO A 212 -26.48 16.42 40.85
C PRO A 212 -26.87 16.19 42.31
N THR A 213 -27.77 15.24 42.53
CA THR A 213 -27.95 14.60 43.84
C THR A 213 -27.12 13.33 43.86
N VAL A 214 -26.11 13.32 44.74
CA VAL A 214 -25.35 12.13 45.10
C VAL A 214 -26.28 11.24 45.91
N GLU A 215 -26.74 10.16 45.31
CA GLU A 215 -27.31 9.01 46.02
C GLU A 215 -26.54 7.77 45.55
N ASP A 216 -25.70 7.26 46.46
CA ASP A 216 -25.13 5.93 46.40
C ASP A 216 -26.28 4.91 46.43
N ASP A 217 -26.54 4.20 45.33
CA ASP A 217 -27.20 2.87 45.40
C ASP A 217 -27.02 2.07 44.09
N ASP A 218 -26.18 1.03 44.22
CA ASP A 218 -26.28 -0.31 43.65
C ASP A 218 -26.75 -0.49 42.19
N PHE A 219 -25.81 -0.40 41.24
CA PHE A 219 -26.04 -0.77 39.83
C PHE A 219 -25.23 -2.01 39.42
N THR A 220 -25.92 -3.12 39.24
CA THR A 220 -25.45 -4.28 38.47
C THR A 220 -25.57 -3.95 36.98
N PRO A 221 -24.49 -3.95 36.18
CA PRO A 221 -24.57 -3.53 34.79
C PRO A 221 -25.23 -4.58 33.89
N PRO A 222 -26.27 -4.23 33.11
CA PRO A 222 -26.51 -4.91 31.85
C PRO A 222 -25.43 -4.46 30.85
N ALA A 223 -24.70 -5.44 30.32
CA ALA A 223 -23.66 -5.26 29.34
C ALA A 223 -24.17 -4.55 28.07
N GLY A 224 -23.45 -3.51 27.65
CA GLY A 224 -23.76 -2.74 26.43
C GLY A 224 -22.95 -1.45 26.35
N SER A 225 -21.62 -1.56 26.46
CA SER A 225 -20.69 -0.48 26.10
C SER A 225 -20.75 -0.20 24.58
N PRO A 226 -20.47 1.04 24.13
CA PRO A 226 -20.36 1.35 22.70
C PRO A 226 -19.30 0.44 22.08
N GLU A 227 -19.66 -0.25 20.98
CA GLU A 227 -18.75 -1.10 20.22
C GLU A 227 -17.48 -0.33 19.87
N LYS A 228 -16.41 -0.73 20.54
CA LYS A 228 -15.05 -0.32 20.28
C LYS A 228 -14.62 -1.14 19.07
N SER A 229 -14.61 -0.52 17.90
CA SER A 229 -14.37 -1.13 16.57
C SER A 229 -12.98 -1.77 16.36
N GLY A 230 -12.30 -2.20 17.42
CA GLY A 230 -11.07 -3.00 17.36
C GLY A 230 -11.04 -4.17 18.35
N GLU A 231 -12.06 -4.35 19.19
CA GLU A 231 -12.09 -5.45 20.17
C GLU A 231 -12.71 -6.75 19.58
N ASP A 232 -13.64 -6.62 18.63
CA ASP A 232 -14.18 -7.77 17.87
C ASP A 232 -13.24 -8.26 16.75
N GLU A 233 -12.22 -7.46 16.42
CA GLU A 233 -11.23 -7.77 15.38
C GLU A 233 -10.07 -8.63 15.92
N LEU A 234 -9.70 -8.42 17.20
CA LEU A 234 -8.76 -9.27 17.95
C LEU A 234 -9.33 -10.65 18.28
N ALA A 235 -10.66 -10.84 18.18
CA ALA A 235 -11.34 -12.10 18.45
C ALA A 235 -11.49 -13.00 17.20
N ARG A 236 -11.20 -12.49 16.00
CA ARG A 236 -11.25 -13.30 14.77
C ARG A 236 -9.94 -14.06 14.58
N ASP A 237 -10.08 -15.34 14.24
CA ASP A 237 -8.94 -16.20 13.89
C ASP A 237 -8.44 -15.81 12.48
N TRP A 238 -7.50 -14.87 12.43
CA TRP A 238 -6.93 -14.36 11.18
C TRP A 238 -5.81 -15.26 10.67
N ILE A 239 -5.90 -15.62 9.40
CA ILE A 239 -4.88 -16.34 8.64
C ILE A 239 -4.13 -15.32 7.79
N ASN A 240 -2.82 -15.20 8.00
CA ASN A 240 -1.97 -14.33 7.19
C ASN A 240 -1.83 -14.89 5.76
N VAL A 241 -2.11 -14.05 4.76
CA VAL A 241 -1.96 -14.35 3.33
C VAL A 241 -0.69 -13.70 2.78
N PHE A 242 -0.38 -12.48 3.21
CA PHE A 242 0.80 -11.75 2.79
C PHE A 242 1.36 -10.87 3.92
N SER A 243 2.68 -10.93 4.09
CA SER A 243 3.45 -10.00 4.92
C SER A 243 4.70 -9.52 4.18
N PRO A 244 5.11 -8.26 4.31
CA PRO A 244 6.35 -7.71 3.74
C PRO A 244 7.63 -8.46 4.14
N ALA A 245 7.60 -9.23 5.23
CA ALA A 245 8.70 -10.09 5.65
C ALA A 245 8.97 -11.26 4.69
N ASP A 246 7.97 -11.66 3.89
CA ASP A 246 8.07 -12.72 2.89
C ASP A 246 7.47 -12.25 1.54
N PRO A 247 8.25 -11.53 0.72
CA PRO A 247 7.79 -11.05 -0.59
C PRO A 247 7.81 -12.13 -1.67
N THR A 248 8.18 -13.40 -1.35
CA THR A 248 8.32 -14.46 -2.36
C THR A 248 6.99 -14.87 -2.98
N HIS A 249 5.88 -14.57 -2.29
CA HIS A 249 4.50 -14.83 -2.71
C HIS A 249 3.87 -13.68 -3.50
N VAL A 250 4.70 -12.78 -4.06
CA VAL A 250 4.25 -11.63 -4.85
C VAL A 250 4.78 -11.70 -6.28
N ALA A 251 3.87 -11.79 -7.24
CA ALA A 251 4.18 -11.74 -8.65
C ALA A 251 3.95 -10.32 -9.21
N THR A 252 5.02 -9.71 -9.71
CA THR A 252 5.00 -8.36 -10.27
C THR A 252 5.16 -8.41 -11.79
N PRO A 253 4.17 -7.94 -12.57
CA PRO A 253 4.30 -7.80 -14.02
C PRO A 253 5.45 -6.89 -14.43
N SER A 254 5.98 -7.06 -15.65
CA SER A 254 7.19 -6.36 -16.13
C SER A 254 7.06 -4.83 -16.21
N ASP A 255 5.85 -4.31 -16.34
CA ASP A 255 5.56 -2.88 -16.36
C ASP A 255 5.09 -2.33 -14.99
N ALA A 256 4.96 -3.19 -13.97
CA ALA A 256 4.65 -2.82 -12.59
C ALA A 256 5.91 -2.83 -11.71
N LYS A 257 5.81 -2.26 -10.52
CA LYS A 257 6.86 -2.29 -9.50
C LYS A 257 6.28 -2.72 -8.15
N ALA A 258 7.04 -3.54 -7.43
CA ALA A 258 6.77 -3.91 -6.05
C ALA A 258 8.09 -3.91 -5.28
N GLU A 259 8.21 -3.05 -4.28
CA GLU A 259 9.45 -2.84 -3.53
C GLU A 259 9.15 -2.91 -2.03
N VAL A 260 9.87 -3.77 -1.30
CA VAL A 260 9.77 -3.82 0.16
C VAL A 260 10.52 -2.62 0.73
N MET A 261 9.85 -1.84 1.56
CA MET A 261 10.40 -0.68 2.24
C MET A 261 10.00 -0.69 3.71
N GLU A 262 10.66 0.15 4.49
CA GLU A 262 10.42 0.28 5.91
C GLU A 262 10.53 1.75 6.30
N ASP A 263 9.59 2.19 7.14
CA ASP A 263 9.59 3.53 7.73
C ASP A 263 9.15 3.45 9.20
N ASP A 264 8.86 4.60 9.81
CA ASP A 264 8.42 4.70 11.21
C ASP A 264 7.10 3.96 11.50
N THR A 265 6.34 3.58 10.46
CA THR A 265 5.07 2.84 10.56
C THR A 265 5.23 1.33 10.39
N GLY A 266 6.45 0.85 10.13
CA GLY A 266 6.80 -0.55 9.94
C GLY A 266 7.22 -0.88 8.50
N SER A 267 7.47 -2.16 8.24
CA SER A 267 7.76 -2.65 6.90
C SER A 267 6.47 -2.75 6.07
N PHE A 268 6.55 -2.40 4.78
CA PHE A 268 5.44 -2.46 3.83
C PHE A 268 5.97 -2.75 2.42
N LEU A 269 5.10 -3.26 1.56
CA LEU A 269 5.38 -3.42 0.14
C LEU A 269 4.75 -2.26 -0.62
N ARG A 270 5.58 -1.39 -1.20
CA ARG A 270 5.10 -0.35 -2.11
C ARG A 270 4.87 -0.94 -3.48
N ILE A 271 3.61 -0.94 -3.91
CA ILE A 271 3.20 -1.38 -5.23
C ILE A 271 2.89 -0.18 -6.12
N ARG A 272 3.26 -0.28 -7.40
CA ARG A 272 2.91 0.67 -8.44
C ARG A 272 2.57 -0.07 -9.72
N SER A 273 1.31 0.03 -10.13
CA SER A 273 0.83 -0.50 -11.40
C SER A 273 1.45 0.24 -12.59
N GLY A 274 1.71 -0.52 -13.66
CA GLY A 274 2.21 0.03 -14.91
C GLY A 274 1.20 0.87 -15.67
N THR A 275 1.64 1.53 -16.75
CA THR A 275 0.77 2.35 -17.61
C THR A 275 -0.33 1.53 -18.30
N SER A 276 -0.15 0.22 -18.46
CA SER A 276 -1.19 -0.68 -18.96
C SER A 276 -2.34 -0.87 -17.94
N GLY A 277 -2.08 -0.64 -16.65
CA GLY A 277 -2.96 -1.01 -15.55
C GLY A 277 -2.68 -2.41 -14.98
N SER A 278 -1.49 -2.95 -15.20
CA SER A 278 -1.05 -4.23 -14.62
C SER A 278 -1.23 -4.28 -13.10
N ALA A 279 -1.94 -5.31 -12.64
CA ALA A 279 -2.14 -5.58 -11.22
C ALA A 279 -1.00 -6.46 -10.68
N ILE A 280 -0.59 -6.19 -9.44
CA ILE A 280 0.38 -6.99 -8.71
C ILE A 280 -0.39 -8.15 -8.06
N ALA A 281 0.04 -9.38 -8.27
CA ALA A 281 -0.64 -10.57 -7.77
C ALA A 281 0.02 -11.08 -6.49
N PHE A 282 -0.80 -11.36 -5.48
CA PHE A 282 -0.44 -11.93 -4.20
C PHE A 282 -0.98 -13.36 -4.14
N ASP A 283 -0.12 -14.33 -3.88
CA ASP A 283 -0.51 -15.73 -3.85
C ASP A 283 -1.33 -16.04 -2.60
N VAL A 284 -2.46 -16.71 -2.80
CA VAL A 284 -3.27 -17.29 -1.72
C VAL A 284 -3.00 -18.78 -1.69
N GLY A 285 -2.22 -19.21 -0.70
CA GLY A 285 -1.79 -20.59 -0.57
C GLY A 285 -2.97 -21.58 -0.56
N GLN A 286 -2.78 -22.74 -1.19
CA GLN A 286 -3.81 -23.78 -1.25
C GLN A 286 -4.32 -24.18 0.14
N GLY A 287 -3.42 -24.29 1.14
CA GLY A 287 -3.80 -24.61 2.52
C GLY A 287 -4.65 -23.53 3.21
N VAL A 288 -4.62 -22.28 2.73
CA VAL A 288 -5.57 -21.24 3.17
C VAL A 288 -6.93 -21.51 2.53
N LEU A 289 -6.98 -21.72 1.22
CA LEU A 289 -8.22 -22.00 0.48
C LEU A 289 -8.94 -23.26 0.97
N GLU A 290 -8.21 -24.31 1.35
CA GLU A 290 -8.77 -25.53 1.94
C GLU A 290 -9.52 -25.26 3.25
N LYS A 291 -9.04 -24.31 4.06
CA LYS A 291 -9.72 -23.90 5.29
C LYS A 291 -10.97 -23.06 5.03
N LEU A 292 -11.01 -22.34 3.90
CA LEU A 292 -12.11 -21.47 3.51
C LEU A 292 -13.21 -22.20 2.73
N ALA A 293 -12.92 -23.39 2.17
CA ALA A 293 -13.88 -24.19 1.42
C ALA A 293 -15.20 -24.38 2.17
N GLY A 294 -16.32 -24.08 1.49
CA GLY A 294 -17.68 -24.15 2.03
C GLY A 294 -18.03 -23.08 3.07
N LYS A 295 -17.16 -22.10 3.33
CA LYS A 295 -17.35 -21.07 4.36
C LYS A 295 -17.49 -19.68 3.76
N HIS A 296 -18.04 -18.77 4.55
CA HIS A 296 -17.99 -17.34 4.27
C HIS A 296 -16.69 -16.78 4.87
N ALA A 297 -15.87 -16.12 4.06
CA ALA A 297 -14.61 -15.55 4.52
C ALA A 297 -14.60 -14.04 4.29
N VAL A 298 -13.89 -13.33 5.17
CA VAL A 298 -13.62 -11.90 5.06
C VAL A 298 -12.13 -11.71 4.90
N PHE A 299 -11.74 -11.13 3.77
CA PHE A 299 -10.38 -10.68 3.52
C PHE A 299 -10.24 -9.24 3.99
N ASP A 300 -9.08 -8.94 4.55
CA ASP A 300 -8.68 -7.60 4.93
C ASP A 300 -7.33 -7.27 4.28
N ILE A 301 -7.27 -6.11 3.65
CA ILE A 301 -6.08 -5.53 3.06
C ILE A 301 -5.76 -4.27 3.86
N VAL A 302 -4.61 -4.27 4.53
CA VAL A 302 -4.16 -3.11 5.30
C VAL A 302 -3.23 -2.28 4.42
N ALA A 303 -3.65 -1.06 4.07
CA ALA A 303 -2.95 -0.25 3.09
C ALA A 303 -3.05 1.26 3.34
N ARG A 304 -2.14 2.02 2.72
CA ARG A 304 -2.22 3.49 2.59
C ARG A 304 -1.69 3.94 1.23
N SER A 305 -2.09 5.13 0.78
CA SER A 305 -1.53 5.75 -0.41
C SER A 305 -0.17 6.38 -0.12
N GLU A 306 0.61 6.62 -1.15
CA GLU A 306 1.76 7.51 -1.05
C GLU A 306 1.31 8.91 -0.58
N GLU A 307 2.12 9.56 0.26
CA GLU A 307 1.78 10.84 0.88
C GLU A 307 1.41 11.91 -0.15
N GLY A 308 0.25 12.55 0.06
CA GLY A 308 -0.30 13.57 -0.84
C GLY A 308 -0.82 13.03 -2.17
N LYS A 309 -0.87 11.70 -2.35
CA LYS A 309 -1.27 11.03 -3.59
C LYS A 309 -2.35 9.99 -3.35
N GLU A 310 -3.46 10.41 -2.75
CA GLU A 310 -4.64 9.58 -2.59
C GLU A 310 -5.07 8.98 -3.94
N THR A 311 -5.46 7.72 -3.90
CA THR A 311 -5.69 6.91 -5.11
C THR A 311 -6.91 6.01 -4.93
N GLN A 312 -7.38 5.46 -6.03
CA GLN A 312 -8.34 4.35 -5.99
C GLN A 312 -7.65 3.08 -6.44
N ILE A 313 -7.72 2.05 -5.60
CA ILE A 313 -7.26 0.72 -5.97
C ILE A 313 -8.41 -0.12 -6.50
N SER A 314 -8.08 -1.10 -7.34
CA SER A 314 -9.00 -2.19 -7.67
C SER A 314 -8.40 -3.52 -7.26
N VAL A 315 -9.24 -4.36 -6.65
CA VAL A 315 -8.90 -5.72 -6.23
C VAL A 315 -9.71 -6.70 -7.06
N ASP A 316 -9.02 -7.69 -7.61
CA ASP A 316 -9.57 -8.78 -8.42
C ASP A 316 -8.99 -10.08 -7.88
N CYS A 317 -9.81 -11.12 -7.69
CA CYS A 317 -9.35 -12.38 -7.10
C CYS A 317 -9.57 -13.52 -8.06
N ASN A 318 -8.65 -14.48 -8.06
CA ASN A 318 -8.80 -15.74 -8.78
C ASN A 318 -8.45 -16.89 -7.84
N PHE A 319 -9.46 -17.57 -7.30
CA PHE A 319 -9.30 -18.75 -6.44
C PHE A 319 -9.48 -20.06 -7.22
N GLY A 320 -9.30 -20.02 -8.55
CA GLY A 320 -9.45 -21.15 -9.44
C GLY A 320 -10.86 -21.72 -9.42
N GLU A 321 -10.98 -22.99 -9.04
CA GLU A 321 -12.28 -23.69 -9.00
C GLU A 321 -13.22 -23.17 -7.90
N LEU A 322 -12.70 -22.39 -6.95
CA LEU A 322 -13.48 -21.79 -5.88
C LEU A 322 -14.14 -20.46 -6.28
N GLY A 323 -13.80 -19.92 -7.44
CA GLY A 323 -14.38 -18.69 -7.98
C GLY A 323 -13.51 -17.45 -7.76
N ASP A 324 -14.17 -16.28 -7.76
CA ASP A 324 -13.55 -14.96 -7.64
C ASP A 324 -14.26 -14.11 -6.57
N CYS A 325 -13.72 -12.91 -6.30
CA CYS A 325 -14.33 -11.92 -5.41
C CYS A 325 -15.05 -10.80 -6.18
N GLY A 326 -15.20 -10.95 -7.51
CA GLY A 326 -15.51 -9.87 -8.44
C GLY A 326 -14.45 -8.76 -8.41
N ARG A 327 -14.80 -7.60 -8.99
CA ARG A 327 -13.95 -6.40 -8.96
C ARG A 327 -14.36 -5.49 -7.83
N LYS A 328 -13.55 -5.42 -6.78
CA LYS A 328 -13.72 -4.47 -5.68
C LYS A 328 -12.92 -3.21 -5.96
N ARG A 329 -13.38 -2.07 -5.43
CA ARG A 329 -12.67 -0.78 -5.55
C ARG A 329 -12.72 -0.05 -4.22
N TYR A 330 -11.59 0.52 -3.84
CA TYR A 330 -11.45 1.27 -2.59
C TYR A 330 -10.75 2.59 -2.85
N ALA A 331 -11.21 3.64 -2.17
CA ALA A 331 -10.47 4.89 -2.07
C ALA A 331 -9.43 4.74 -0.95
N VAL A 332 -8.16 4.83 -1.32
CA VAL A 332 -7.04 4.68 -0.40
C VAL A 332 -6.48 6.06 -0.06
N GLY A 333 -6.64 6.43 1.20
CA GLY A 333 -6.13 7.68 1.77
C GLY A 333 -4.68 7.59 2.24
N ASN A 334 -4.15 8.72 2.70
CA ASN A 334 -2.76 8.82 3.17
C ASN A 334 -2.53 8.09 4.51
N GLU A 335 -3.58 7.87 5.29
CA GLU A 335 -3.52 7.13 6.55
C GLU A 335 -3.69 5.63 6.32
N ARG A 336 -3.00 4.84 7.15
CA ARG A 336 -3.14 3.38 7.19
C ARG A 336 -4.56 3.02 7.58
N ASN A 337 -5.25 2.29 6.71
CA ASN A 337 -6.62 1.85 6.89
C ASN A 337 -6.80 0.40 6.41
N GLU A 338 -7.93 -0.18 6.78
CA GLU A 338 -8.35 -1.54 6.46
C GLU A 338 -9.41 -1.54 5.35
N TYR A 339 -9.24 -2.44 4.38
CA TYR A 339 -10.13 -2.54 3.23
C TYR A 339 -10.66 -3.97 3.12
N LEU A 340 -11.88 -4.16 3.63
CA LEU A 340 -12.47 -5.47 3.79
C LEU A 340 -13.37 -5.85 2.60
N PHE A 341 -13.32 -7.12 2.19
CA PHE A 341 -14.32 -7.73 1.33
C PHE A 341 -14.62 -9.15 1.77
N ASP A 342 -15.86 -9.55 1.56
CA ASP A 342 -16.33 -10.88 1.85
C ASP A 342 -16.49 -11.74 0.59
N VAL A 343 -16.28 -13.05 0.75
CA VAL A 343 -16.39 -14.05 -0.32
C VAL A 343 -17.06 -15.30 0.24
N GLN A 344 -18.14 -15.74 -0.40
CA GLN A 344 -18.76 -17.03 -0.11
C GLN A 344 -18.08 -18.11 -0.95
N PHE A 345 -17.36 -19.01 -0.30
CA PHE A 345 -16.70 -20.12 -0.97
C PHE A 345 -17.66 -21.30 -1.18
N PRO A 346 -17.62 -21.98 -2.33
CA PRO A 346 -18.35 -23.23 -2.53
C PRO A 346 -17.74 -24.35 -1.69
N ASP A 347 -18.55 -25.34 -1.32
CA ASP A 347 -18.09 -26.55 -0.61
C ASP A 347 -17.40 -27.51 -1.57
N LYS A 348 -16.18 -27.16 -1.98
CA LYS A 348 -15.32 -27.92 -2.89
C LYS A 348 -13.87 -27.78 -2.45
N ALA A 349 -13.05 -28.81 -2.67
CA ALA A 349 -11.62 -28.70 -2.48
C ALA A 349 -10.97 -27.81 -3.56
N PRO A 350 -10.02 -26.92 -3.21
CA PRO A 350 -9.25 -26.17 -4.20
C PRO A 350 -8.32 -27.11 -4.99
N GLY A 351 -8.26 -26.94 -6.31
CA GLY A 351 -7.34 -27.69 -7.18
C GLY A 351 -5.93 -27.09 -7.26
N ALA A 352 -5.75 -25.84 -6.83
CA ALA A 352 -4.47 -25.12 -6.83
C ALA A 352 -4.53 -23.93 -5.86
N ALA A 353 -3.39 -23.24 -5.68
CA ALA A 353 -3.35 -21.93 -5.05
C ALA A 353 -4.15 -20.89 -5.87
N GLY A 354 -4.65 -19.87 -5.17
CA GLY A 354 -5.33 -18.72 -5.78
C GLY A 354 -4.45 -17.49 -5.79
N THR A 355 -4.98 -16.37 -6.29
CA THR A 355 -4.32 -15.07 -6.27
C THR A 355 -5.29 -13.94 -5.95
N ILE A 356 -4.78 -12.90 -5.31
CA ILE A 356 -5.42 -11.60 -5.16
C ILE A 356 -4.59 -10.60 -5.95
N ALA A 357 -5.15 -9.99 -6.98
CA ALA A 357 -4.50 -9.02 -7.84
C ALA A 357 -4.94 -7.60 -7.45
N ILE A 358 -3.98 -6.74 -7.11
CA ILE A 358 -4.21 -5.35 -6.71
C ILE A 358 -3.61 -4.42 -7.76
N ASN A 359 -4.44 -3.54 -8.32
CA ASN A 359 -3.99 -2.40 -9.10
C ASN A 359 -3.95 -1.17 -8.19
N SER A 360 -2.78 -0.52 -8.09
CA SER A 360 -2.53 0.61 -7.17
C SER A 360 -3.17 1.93 -7.62
N ASP A 361 -3.56 2.03 -8.88
CA ASP A 361 -4.07 3.24 -9.49
C ASP A 361 -5.00 2.94 -10.65
N PHE A 362 -6.29 2.84 -10.30
CA PHE A 362 -7.36 2.61 -11.27
C PHE A 362 -7.41 3.70 -12.35
N ASP A 363 -7.02 4.93 -12.03
CA ASP A 363 -7.04 6.09 -12.94
C ASP A 363 -5.76 6.18 -13.81
N LYS A 364 -4.80 5.28 -13.62
CA LYS A 364 -3.54 5.17 -14.40
C LYS A 364 -2.68 6.46 -14.38
N GLN A 365 -2.67 7.16 -13.26
CA GLN A 365 -1.85 8.35 -12.98
C GLN A 365 -0.45 8.01 -12.43
N GLY A 366 -0.12 6.72 -12.25
CA GLY A 366 1.16 6.24 -11.73
C GLY A 366 1.30 6.34 -10.21
N LYS A 367 0.18 6.39 -9.48
CA LYS A 367 0.16 6.44 -8.02
C LYS A 367 0.54 5.09 -7.41
N SER A 368 1.23 5.15 -6.27
CA SER A 368 1.62 3.96 -5.49
C SER A 368 0.74 3.78 -4.27
N VAL A 369 0.66 2.54 -3.82
CA VAL A 369 0.02 2.14 -2.56
C VAL A 369 1.00 1.29 -1.77
N ASP A 370 1.04 1.53 -0.47
CA ASP A 370 1.83 0.77 0.50
C ASP A 370 0.92 -0.30 1.11
N ILE A 371 1.26 -1.58 0.92
CA ILE A 371 0.54 -2.73 1.47
C ILE A 371 1.31 -3.25 2.69
N TYR A 372 0.66 -3.25 3.85
CA TYR A 372 1.26 -3.71 5.11
C TYR A 372 0.97 -5.17 5.39
N GLU A 373 -0.24 -5.62 5.07
CA GLU A 373 -0.70 -6.98 5.36
C GLU A 373 -1.90 -7.32 4.49
N ILE A 374 -2.02 -8.60 4.13
CA ILE A 374 -3.26 -9.18 3.63
C ILE A 374 -3.57 -10.39 4.49
N ARG A 375 -4.76 -10.43 5.07
CA ARG A 375 -5.20 -11.50 5.98
C ARG A 375 -6.63 -11.91 5.67
N VAL A 376 -7.02 -13.09 6.11
CA VAL A 376 -8.37 -13.62 5.92
C VAL A 376 -8.87 -14.28 7.19
N SER A 377 -10.14 -14.06 7.51
CA SER A 377 -10.83 -14.75 8.60
C SER A 377 -12.11 -15.40 8.09
N ILE A 378 -12.56 -16.44 8.77
CA ILE A 378 -13.86 -17.06 8.52
C ILE A 378 -14.91 -16.23 9.25
N ALA A 379 -15.93 -15.75 8.53
CA ALA A 379 -17.10 -15.13 9.15
C ALA A 379 -17.89 -16.22 9.91
N GLN A 380 -18.23 -15.93 11.16
CA GLN A 380 -18.96 -16.87 12.04
C GLN A 380 -20.45 -16.96 11.70
#